data_AF-A0A9R1UPH1-F1
#
_entry.id   AF-A0A9R1UPH1-F1
#
_cell.length_a   1.000
_cell.length_b   1.000
_cell.length_c   1.000
_cell.angle_alpha   90.00
_cell.angle_beta   90.00
_cell.angle_gamma   90.00
#
_symmetry.space_group_name_H-M   'P 1'
#
loop_
_entity.id
_entity.type
_entity.pdbx_description
1 polymer ?
#
loop_
_entity_poly.entity_id
_entity_poly.type
_entity_poly.pdbx_seq_one_letter_code
_entity_poly.pdbx_strand_id
1 'polypeptide(L)'
;MDQIEANPGLPVRALQEQLQSTYGVSISEEKAFRAKALATKNVAGDYVKQYAALRDYVLELQKTNEGTIVKIDVRVPYEESMQCDEGVKQVSRSINSNWY
;
A
#
# COMPACT_ATOMS: atom_id res chain seq x y z
N MET A 1 22.84 0.38 -7.70
CA MET A 1 21.38 0.34 -7.51
C MET A 1 21.13 1.09 -6.23
N ASP A 2 20.55 2.28 -6.32
CA ASP A 2 20.23 3.06 -5.12
C ASP A 2 19.07 2.38 -4.38
N GLN A 3 19.31 2.05 -3.12
CA GLN A 3 18.36 1.33 -2.29
C GLN A 3 17.28 2.31 -1.83
N ILE A 4 16.05 2.15 -2.34
CA ILE A 4 14.91 3.00 -1.97
C ILE A 4 14.37 2.49 -0.64
N GLU A 5 14.77 3.14 0.45
CA GLU A 5 14.26 2.85 1.79
C GLU A 5 12.96 3.64 2.06
N ALA A 6 11.97 2.97 2.65
CA ALA A 6 10.73 3.64 3.06
C ALA A 6 11.01 4.57 4.25
N ASN A 7 10.72 5.86 4.09
CA ASN A 7 10.64 6.81 5.20
C ASN A 7 9.18 7.10 5.55
N PRO A 8 8.56 6.34 6.48
CA PRO A 8 7.13 6.49 6.80
C PRO A 8 6.80 7.83 7.48
N GLY A 9 7.78 8.48 8.13
CA GLY A 9 7.58 9.71 8.90
C GLY A 9 7.59 11.01 8.08
N LEU A 10 7.82 10.95 6.77
CA LEU A 10 7.96 12.16 5.95
C LEU A 10 6.57 12.74 5.58
N PRO A 11 6.20 13.94 6.04
CA PRO A 11 4.91 14.55 5.70
C PRO A 11 4.87 14.99 4.22
N VAL A 12 3.67 14.98 3.63
CA VAL A 12 3.45 15.30 2.19
C VAL A 12 3.91 16.72 1.85
N ARG A 13 3.75 17.67 2.78
CA ARG A 13 4.19 19.06 2.62
C ARG A 13 5.72 19.18 2.52
N ALA A 14 6.46 18.46 3.36
CA ALA A 14 7.92 18.44 3.29
C ALA A 14 8.42 17.84 1.96
N LEU A 15 7.76 16.78 1.48
CA LEU A 15 8.05 16.23 0.14
C LEU A 15 7.81 17.25 -0.97
N GLN A 16 6.70 17.97 -0.90
CA GLN A 16 6.33 18.97 -1.88
C GLN A 16 7.35 20.12 -1.90
N GLU A 17 7.72 20.66 -0.75
CA GLU A 17 8.71 21.74 -0.63
C GLU A 17 10.08 21.33 -1.16
N GLN A 18 10.55 20.13 -0.79
CA GLN A 18 11.83 19.60 -1.27
C GLN A 18 11.83 19.44 -2.80
N LEU A 19 10.76 18.89 -3.36
CA LEU A 19 10.63 18.70 -4.81
C LEU A 19 10.52 20.05 -5.55
N GLN A 20 9.78 21.01 -4.99
CA GLN A 20 9.68 22.36 -5.54
C GLN A 20 11.03 23.07 -5.54
N SER A 21 11.80 22.98 -4.45
CA SER A 21 13.13 23.59 -4.36
C SER A 21 14.15 22.93 -5.28
N THR A 22 14.08 21.61 -5.47
CA THR A 22 15.06 20.86 -6.29
C THR A 22 14.81 21.05 -7.78
N TYR A 23 13.55 21.02 -8.21
CA TYR A 23 13.17 21.00 -9.62
C TYR A 23 12.62 22.34 -10.12
N GLY A 24 12.34 23.30 -9.24
CA GLY A 24 11.77 24.61 -9.61
C GLY A 24 10.33 24.54 -10.13
N VAL A 25 9.60 23.45 -9.87
CA VAL A 25 8.25 23.21 -10.40
C VAL A 25 7.22 23.20 -9.28
N SER A 26 6.12 23.94 -9.45
CA SER A 26 4.97 23.90 -8.54
C SER A 26 4.22 22.56 -8.64
N ILE A 27 4.30 21.74 -7.60
CA ILE A 27 3.54 20.50 -7.45
C ILE A 27 2.34 20.78 -6.55
N SER A 28 1.15 20.29 -6.91
CA SER A 28 -0.04 20.35 -6.03
C SER A 28 0.06 19.29 -4.93
N GLU A 29 -0.45 19.61 -3.75
CA GLU A 29 -0.49 18.71 -2.59
C GLU A 29 -1.15 17.36 -2.91
N GLU A 30 -2.23 17.36 -3.70
CA GLU A 30 -2.90 16.13 -4.13
C GLU A 30 -2.00 15.22 -4.98
N LYS A 31 -1.16 15.83 -5.84
CA LYS A 31 -0.21 15.09 -6.67
C LYS A 31 0.89 14.49 -5.81
N ALA A 32 1.41 15.25 -4.86
CA ALA A 32 2.41 14.77 -3.90
C ALA A 32 1.86 13.63 -3.03
N PHE A 33 0.61 13.75 -2.56
CA PHE A 33 -0.07 12.70 -1.80
C PHE A 33 -0.21 11.39 -2.61
N ARG A 34 -0.72 11.48 -3.84
CA ARG A 34 -0.88 10.31 -4.72
C ARG A 34 0.46 9.67 -5.06
N ALA A 35 1.48 10.49 -5.35
CA ALA A 35 2.82 10.01 -5.63
C ALA A 35 3.45 9.30 -4.42
N LYS A 36 3.30 9.86 -3.21
CA LYS A 36 3.72 9.22 -1.95
C LYS A 36 3.06 7.85 -1.79
N ALA A 37 1.73 7.77 -1.94
CA ALA A 37 1.00 6.51 -1.82
C ALA A 37 1.47 5.46 -2.84
N LEU A 38 1.71 5.86 -4.09
CA LEU A 38 2.22 4.97 -5.13
C LEU A 38 3.65 4.48 -4.82
N ALA A 39 4.52 5.39 -4.36
CA ALA A 39 5.88 5.05 -3.96
C ALA A 39 5.89 4.08 -2.76
N THR A 40 5.06 4.33 -1.73
CA THR A 40 4.91 3.43 -0.59
C THR A 40 4.44 2.04 -1.02
N LYS A 41 3.46 1.96 -1.92
CA LYS A 41 3.01 0.68 -2.49
C LYS A 41 4.14 -0.03 -3.25
N ASN A 42 4.95 0.71 -4.00
CA ASN A 42 6.07 0.12 -4.75
C ASN A 42 7.17 -0.41 -3.83
N VAL A 43 7.49 0.30 -2.74
CA VAL A 43 8.52 -0.11 -1.77
C VAL A 43 8.04 -1.27 -0.90
N ALA A 44 6.81 -1.22 -0.40
CA ALA A 44 6.21 -2.32 0.37
C ALA A 44 5.99 -3.58 -0.49
N GLY A 45 5.83 -3.40 -1.80
CA GLY A 45 5.56 -4.48 -2.74
C GLY A 45 4.09 -4.86 -2.83
N ASP A 46 3.77 -5.68 -3.81
CA ASP A 46 2.42 -6.19 -4.04
C ASP A 46 2.33 -7.65 -3.56
N TYR A 47 1.65 -7.87 -2.45
CA TYR A 47 1.44 -9.20 -1.87
C TYR A 47 0.78 -10.17 -2.87
N VAL A 48 -0.08 -9.67 -3.76
CA VAL A 48 -0.74 -10.50 -4.78
C VAL A 48 0.28 -11.09 -5.74
N LYS A 49 1.29 -10.31 -6.13
CA LYS A 49 2.37 -10.78 -7.00
C LYS A 49 3.35 -11.67 -6.27
N GLN A 50 3.69 -11.34 -5.02
CA GLN A 50 4.65 -12.09 -4.22
C GLN A 50 4.20 -13.52 -3.94
N TYR A 51 2.89 -13.75 -3.74
CA TYR A 51 2.34 -15.06 -3.38
C TYR A 51 1.68 -15.82 -4.53
N ALA A 52 1.69 -15.29 -5.76
CA ALA A 52 1.04 -15.92 -6.90
C ALA A 52 1.53 -17.36 -7.16
N ALA A 53 2.83 -17.61 -7.01
CA ALA A 53 3.45 -18.92 -7.26
C ALA A 53 3.16 -19.98 -6.18
N LEU A 54 2.74 -19.58 -4.97
CA LEU A 54 2.48 -20.54 -3.88
C LEU A 54 1.32 -21.48 -4.23
N ARG A 55 0.31 -20.97 -4.94
CA ARG A 55 -0.85 -21.77 -5.35
C ARG A 55 -0.44 -22.88 -6.31
N ASP A 56 0.34 -22.54 -7.34
CA ASP A 56 0.80 -23.52 -8.34
C ASP A 56 1.70 -24.57 -7.70
N TYR A 57 2.56 -24.14 -6.77
CA TYR A 57 3.40 -25.04 -5.99
C TYR A 57 2.60 -26.05 -5.15
N VAL A 58 1.54 -25.61 -4.48
CA VAL A 58 0.66 -26.49 -3.70
C VAL A 58 -0.02 -27.54 -4.59
N LEU A 59 -0.46 -27.14 -5.78
CA LEU A 59 -1.11 -28.05 -6.73
C LEU A 59 -0.15 -29.14 -7.23
N GLU A 60 1.10 -28.77 -7.56
CA GLU A 60 2.13 -29.74 -7.96
C GLU A 60 2.50 -30.70 -6.82
N LEU A 61 2.54 -30.20 -5.58
CA LEU A 61 2.80 -31.00 -4.38
C LEU A 61 1.72 -32.06 -4.15
N GLN A 62 0.45 -31.68 -4.27
CA GLN A 62 -0.69 -32.59 -4.09
C GLN A 62 -0.72 -33.66 -5.19
N LYS A 63 -0.31 -33.31 -6.41
CA LYS A 63 -0.24 -34.21 -7.55
C LYS A 63 0.91 -35.21 -7.42
N THR A 64 2.04 -34.79 -6.88
CA THR A 64 3.25 -35.64 -6.78
C THR A 64 3.21 -36.54 -5.54
N ASN A 65 2.62 -36.06 -4.44
CA ASN A 65 2.55 -36.77 -3.17
C ASN A 65 1.09 -36.78 -2.68
N GLU A 66 0.35 -37.82 -3.07
CA GLU A 66 -1.02 -38.04 -2.62
C GLU A 66 -1.07 -38.12 -1.09
N GLY A 67 -2.01 -37.38 -0.48
CA GLY A 67 -2.16 -37.29 0.98
C GLY A 67 -1.40 -36.14 1.66
N THR A 68 -0.68 -35.30 0.90
CA THR A 68 0.00 -34.13 1.46
C THR A 68 -1.00 -33.03 1.84
N ILE A 69 -0.91 -32.54 3.08
CA ILE A 69 -1.67 -31.40 3.58
C ILE A 69 -0.74 -30.19 3.67
N VAL A 70 -1.09 -29.10 2.98
CA VAL A 70 -0.33 -27.85 3.01
C VAL A 70 -1.12 -26.77 3.74
N LYS A 71 -0.48 -26.11 4.72
CA LYS A 71 -1.04 -24.96 5.44
C LYS A 71 -0.16 -23.74 5.18
N ILE A 72 -0.76 -22.66 4.67
CA ILE A 72 -0.07 -21.39 4.42
C ILE A 72 -0.58 -20.37 5.45
N ASP A 73 0.30 -19.96 6.36
CA ASP A 73 0.01 -18.92 7.33
C ASP A 73 0.64 -17.59 6.85
N VAL A 74 -0.20 -16.58 6.63
CA VAL A 74 0.26 -15.25 6.23
C VAL A 74 0.35 -14.36 7.46
N ARG A 75 1.54 -13.81 7.74
CA ARG A 75 1.69 -12.74 8.73
C ARG A 75 1.49 -11.40 8.03
N VAL A 76 0.42 -10.71 8.37
CA VAL A 76 0.34 -9.28 8.11
C VAL A 76 1.26 -8.56 9.11
N PRO A 77 2.20 -7.71 8.67
CA PRO A 77 2.94 -6.87 9.59
C PRO A 77 1.92 -5.97 10.31
N TYR A 78 2.07 -5.82 11.63
CA TYR A 78 1.23 -4.94 12.44
C TYR A 78 1.26 -3.54 11.80
N GLU A 79 0.09 -3.02 11.42
CA GLU A 79 -0.05 -1.63 11.01
C GLU A 79 0.30 -0.76 12.22
N GLU A 80 1.54 -0.26 12.26
CA GLU A 80 1.87 0.89 13.09
C GLU A 80 0.94 2.01 12.61
N SER A 81 0.03 2.40 13.50
CA SER A 81 -1.06 3.34 13.30
C SER A 81 -0.76 4.33 12.20
N MET A 82 -1.55 4.26 11.12
CA MET A 82 -1.75 5.43 10.28
C MET A 82 -2.23 6.56 11.21
N GLN A 83 -1.30 7.43 11.60
CA GLN A 83 -1.64 8.74 12.12
C GLN A 83 -2.28 9.46 10.93
N CYS A 84 -3.60 9.29 10.77
CA CYS A 84 -4.39 10.14 9.92
C CYS A 84 -4.20 11.54 10.50
N ASP A 85 -3.40 12.37 9.83
CA ASP A 85 -3.37 13.80 10.09
C ASP A 85 -4.83 14.28 10.09
N GLU A 86 -5.31 14.67 11.27
CA GLU A 86 -6.63 15.26 11.46
C GLU A 86 -6.72 16.52 10.59
N GLY A 87 -7.40 16.39 9.45
CA GLY A 87 -7.41 17.44 8.46
C GLY A 87 -8.41 17.20 7.35
N VAL A 88 -9.69 17.38 7.68
CA VAL A 88 -10.82 17.67 6.76
C VAL A 88 -11.31 16.51 5.87
N LYS A 89 -12.40 15.86 6.32
CA LYS A 89 -13.51 15.43 5.44
C LYS A 89 -14.85 15.58 6.14
N GLN A 90 -15.46 16.77 6.08
CA GLN A 90 -16.91 16.83 6.01
C GLN A 90 -17.30 16.60 4.55
N VAL A 91 -17.74 15.39 4.23
CA VAL A 91 -18.63 15.14 3.09
C VAL A 91 -19.71 14.21 3.61
N SER A 92 -20.77 14.80 4.16
CA SER A 92 -22.04 14.13 4.39
C SER A 92 -22.61 13.67 3.05
N ARG A 93 -22.52 12.38 2.74
CA ARG A 93 -23.40 11.75 1.75
C ARG A 93 -24.56 11.11 2.48
N SER A 94 -25.69 11.80 2.47
CA SER A 94 -26.99 11.19 2.75
C SER A 94 -27.30 10.23 1.60
N ILE A 95 -27.40 8.94 1.89
CA ILE A 95 -28.01 7.96 0.98
C ILE A 95 -29.28 7.50 1.69
N ASN A 96 -30.38 8.16 1.38
CA ASN A 96 -31.71 7.63 1.67
C ASN A 96 -31.97 6.48 0.69
N SER A 97 -32.10 5.27 1.20
CA SER A 97 -32.81 4.21 0.50
C SER A 97 -33.42 3.27 1.55
N ASN A 98 -34.72 3.50 1.79
CA ASN A 98 -35.63 2.55 2.43
C ASN A 98 -35.44 1.18 1.80
N TRP A 99 -35.18 0.18 2.63
CA TRP A 99 -35.29 -1.22 2.28
C TRP A 99 -36.37 -1.83 3.16
N TYR A 100 -37.62 -1.79 2.67
CA TYR A 100 -38.67 -2.79 2.86
C TYR A 100 -39.53 -2.81 1.60
#